data_AF-A0A2X1Q247-F1
#
_entry.id   AF-A0A2X1Q247-F1
#
_cell.length_a   1.000
_cell.length_b   1.000
_cell.length_c   1.000
_cell.angle_alpha   90.00
_cell.angle_beta   90.00
_cell.angle_gamma   90.00
#
_symmetry.space_group_name_H-M   'P 1'
#
loop_
_entity.id
_entity.type
_entity.pdbx_description
1 polymer ?
#
loop_
_entity_poly.entity_id
_entity_poly.type
_entity_poly.pdbx_seq_one_letter_code
_entity_poly.pdbx_strand_id
1 'polypeptide(L)'
;MVNRKYFGTDGVRGKVGAYPITPDFALKLGWAAGKVLASQGSKMVLIGKDTRISGYMLESALEAGLAAAGLSAAFTGPMPTPAIAYLTRTFRAEAGIVISASHNPYYDNGIKFFSAKGTKLPDEIEEAIEAMLEQPMDCVESAELGKASRINDAAGRYIEFCKGTFPAHLGLEGYKIVVDCANGATYHIAPNVFRELGAEVIEIGTDPNGLNINEKCGATDVTALQAKVVETKADVGLAYDGDGDRIMMVDHLGNKVDGDQILFIIAREALRSGQLKGGVVGTLMSNMSLEIALKMLGVPFLRANVGDRYVLEKMVENDWTLGGEKFWTYYHCR
;
A
#
# COMPACT_ATOMS: atom_id res chain seq x y z
N MET A 1 23.54 -8.19 -13.45
CA MET A 1 22.50 -8.17 -12.40
C MET A 1 23.20 -8.40 -11.09
N VAL A 2 23.23 -7.38 -10.23
CA VAL A 2 23.75 -7.52 -8.87
C VAL A 2 22.72 -8.32 -8.08
N ASN A 3 23.16 -9.37 -7.40
CA ASN A 3 22.30 -10.29 -6.66
C ASN A 3 22.03 -9.68 -5.29
N ARG A 4 20.88 -9.01 -5.12
CA ARG A 4 20.47 -8.40 -3.84
C ARG A 4 20.31 -9.47 -2.77
N LYS A 5 20.76 -9.18 -1.55
CA LYS A 5 20.80 -10.17 -0.46
C LYS A 5 19.53 -10.15 0.39
N TYR A 6 18.89 -8.99 0.56
CA TYR A 6 17.75 -8.79 1.46
C TYR A 6 16.56 -8.10 0.80
N PHE A 7 16.79 -7.08 -0.03
CA PHE A 7 15.70 -6.37 -0.72
C PHE A 7 15.16 -7.21 -1.89
N GLY A 8 13.93 -7.69 -1.74
CA GLY A 8 13.16 -8.35 -2.80
C GLY A 8 12.45 -7.35 -3.71
N THR A 9 11.42 -7.81 -4.41
CA THR A 9 10.59 -6.96 -5.29
C THR A 9 9.78 -5.90 -4.54
N ASP A 10 9.51 -6.14 -3.25
CA ASP A 10 8.64 -5.29 -2.43
C ASP A 10 9.14 -5.23 -0.97
N GLY A 11 10.41 -4.83 -0.83
CA GLY A 11 11.09 -4.69 0.46
C GLY A 11 11.67 -6.00 1.01
N VAL A 12 11.95 -6.02 2.31
CA VAL A 12 12.41 -7.20 3.05
C VAL A 12 11.20 -7.94 3.59
N ARG A 13 11.05 -9.26 3.32
CA ARG A 13 9.87 -10.04 3.75
C ARG A 13 10.27 -11.44 4.20
N GLY A 14 9.50 -12.00 5.14
CA GLY A 14 9.69 -13.38 5.61
C GLY A 14 8.82 -13.72 6.80
N LYS A 15 9.03 -14.93 7.33
CA LYS A 15 8.35 -15.41 8.53
C LYS A 15 8.94 -14.73 9.77
N VAL A 16 8.10 -14.20 10.64
CA VAL A 16 8.53 -13.54 11.88
C VAL A 16 9.30 -14.52 12.76
N GLY A 17 10.44 -14.07 13.28
CA GLY A 17 11.36 -14.88 14.11
C GLY A 17 12.35 -15.70 13.29
N ALA A 18 12.19 -15.77 11.96
CA ALA A 18 13.21 -16.30 11.06
C ALA A 18 13.92 -15.14 10.36
N TYR A 19 15.23 -15.26 10.20
CA TYR A 19 16.04 -14.26 9.50
C TYR A 19 15.53 -14.08 8.04
N PRO A 20 15.37 -12.84 7.53
CA PRO A 20 15.74 -11.56 8.15
C PRO A 20 14.62 -10.85 8.96
N ILE A 21 13.46 -11.46 9.22
CA ILE A 21 12.38 -10.82 10.00
C ILE A 21 12.54 -11.11 11.50
N THR A 22 13.60 -10.58 12.08
CA THR A 22 13.92 -10.67 13.51
C THR A 22 14.12 -9.27 14.12
N PRO A 23 13.95 -9.10 15.45
CA PRO A 23 14.10 -7.80 16.10
C PRO A 23 15.49 -7.19 15.93
N ASP A 24 16.54 -8.01 16.05
CA ASP A 24 17.94 -7.59 15.90
C ASP A 24 18.26 -7.15 14.46
N PHE A 25 17.72 -7.84 13.45
CA PHE A 25 17.85 -7.41 12.07
C PHE A 25 17.08 -6.10 11.82
N ALA A 26 15.85 -5.97 12.34
CA ALA A 26 15.05 -4.75 12.18
C ALA A 26 15.72 -3.53 12.83
N LEU A 27 16.33 -3.72 14.01
CA LEU A 27 17.17 -2.70 14.66
C LEU A 27 18.33 -2.30 13.75
N LYS A 28 19.06 -3.29 13.23
CA LYS A 28 20.21 -3.06 12.36
C LYS A 28 19.83 -2.38 11.04
N LEU A 29 18.70 -2.77 10.47
CA LEU A 29 18.13 -2.19 9.25
C LEU A 29 17.69 -0.74 9.48
N GLY A 30 17.02 -0.45 10.59
CA GLY A 30 16.64 0.91 10.97
C GLY A 30 17.87 1.82 11.08
N TRP A 31 18.94 1.34 11.73
CA TRP A 31 20.21 2.07 11.82
C TRP A 31 20.86 2.26 10.45
N ALA A 32 20.94 1.20 9.63
CA ALA A 32 21.57 1.26 8.31
C ALA A 32 20.82 2.22 7.37
N ALA A 33 19.49 2.12 7.32
CA ALA A 33 18.63 3.06 6.60
C ALA A 33 18.81 4.48 7.13
N GLY A 34 18.82 4.66 8.46
CA GLY A 34 19.08 5.95 9.09
C GLY A 34 20.40 6.58 8.65
N LYS A 35 21.50 5.82 8.63
CA LYS A 35 22.83 6.31 8.19
C LYS A 35 22.86 6.74 6.73
N VAL A 36 22.18 5.99 5.85
CA VAL A 36 22.11 6.31 4.42
C VAL A 36 21.24 7.54 4.17
N LEU A 37 20.09 7.63 4.86
CA LEU A 37 19.10 8.69 4.68
C LEU A 37 19.44 9.98 5.44
N ALA A 38 20.23 9.92 6.52
CA ALA A 38 20.57 11.07 7.37
C ALA A 38 21.37 12.19 6.68
N SER A 39 21.83 11.96 5.45
CA SER A 39 22.49 12.97 4.64
C SER A 39 21.53 14.05 4.12
N GLN A 40 20.23 13.94 4.35
CA GLN A 40 19.22 14.79 3.72
C GLN A 40 18.18 15.36 4.71
N GLY A 41 17.84 16.64 4.48
CA GLY A 41 16.55 17.21 4.85
C GLY A 41 16.13 17.20 6.34
N SER A 42 14.87 16.80 6.56
CA SER A 42 14.11 17.02 7.81
C SER A 42 14.50 16.09 8.96
N LYS A 43 15.39 15.12 8.71
CA LYS A 43 15.75 14.02 9.62
C LYS A 43 14.55 13.21 10.14
N MET A 44 13.36 13.33 9.53
CA MET A 44 12.13 12.66 9.97
C MET A 44 11.79 11.49 9.04
N VAL A 45 11.48 10.33 9.62
CA VAL A 45 10.99 9.15 8.91
C VAL A 45 9.59 8.83 9.40
N LEU A 46 8.64 8.71 8.47
CA LEU A 46 7.27 8.30 8.77
C LEU A 46 7.21 6.77 8.85
N ILE A 47 6.62 6.21 9.91
CA ILE A 47 6.46 4.76 10.07
C ILE A 47 4.98 4.44 10.23
N GLY A 48 4.49 3.58 9.34
CA GLY A 48 3.19 2.94 9.42
C GLY A 48 3.31 1.42 9.43
N LYS A 49 2.20 0.75 9.73
CA LYS A 49 2.13 -0.71 9.77
C LYS A 49 0.74 -1.20 9.41
N ASP A 50 0.62 -2.49 9.12
CA ASP A 50 -0.67 -3.17 9.16
C ASP A 50 -1.03 -3.58 10.61
N THR A 51 -2.00 -4.46 10.75
CA THR A 51 -2.57 -4.87 12.04
C THR A 51 -1.88 -6.07 12.66
N ARG A 52 -0.80 -6.62 12.06
CA ARG A 52 -0.10 -7.79 12.60
C ARG A 52 0.49 -7.50 13.98
N ILE A 53 0.35 -8.47 14.88
CA ILE A 53 0.94 -8.38 16.23
C ILE A 53 2.47 -8.19 16.22
N SER A 54 3.15 -8.73 15.21
CA SER A 54 4.61 -8.57 15.05
C SER A 54 5.01 -7.15 14.66
N GLY A 55 4.07 -6.33 14.15
CA GLY A 55 4.32 -4.96 13.76
C GLY A 55 4.79 -4.08 14.92
N TYR A 56 4.28 -4.28 16.15
CA TYR A 56 4.71 -3.51 17.33
C TYR A 56 6.18 -3.76 17.70
N MET A 57 6.62 -5.02 17.59
CA MET A 57 8.00 -5.42 17.86
C MET A 57 8.96 -4.85 16.81
N LEU A 58 8.61 -4.98 15.53
CA LEU A 58 9.43 -4.45 14.43
C LEU A 58 9.48 -2.93 14.41
N GLU A 59 8.36 -2.26 14.72
CA GLU A 59 8.26 -0.79 14.82
C GLU A 59 9.21 -0.25 15.88
N SER A 60 9.22 -0.86 17.07
CA SER A 60 10.10 -0.46 18.19
C SER A 60 11.58 -0.70 17.87
N ALA A 61 11.89 -1.81 17.17
CA ALA A 61 13.25 -2.10 16.76
C ALA A 61 13.76 -1.10 15.70
N LEU A 62 12.95 -0.81 14.68
CA LEU A 62 13.25 0.18 13.65
C LEU A 62 13.43 1.58 14.25
N GLU A 63 12.56 1.98 15.18
CA GLU A 63 12.67 3.23 15.92
C GLU A 63 14.04 3.36 16.60
N ALA A 64 14.43 2.36 17.39
CA ALA A 64 15.69 2.39 18.11
C ALA A 64 16.90 2.49 17.16
N GLY A 65 16.86 1.79 16.03
CA GLY A 65 17.91 1.85 15.01
C GLY A 65 18.00 3.24 14.36
N LEU A 66 16.86 3.79 13.95
CA LEU A 66 16.78 5.13 13.35
C LEU A 66 17.26 6.20 14.34
N ALA A 67 16.84 6.13 15.60
CA ALA A 67 17.24 7.08 16.64
C ALA A 67 18.75 7.05 16.88
N ALA A 68 19.35 5.86 16.93
CA ALA A 68 20.81 5.68 17.06
C ALA A 68 21.59 6.25 15.86
N ALA A 69 20.97 6.29 14.67
CA ALA A 69 21.53 6.94 13.48
C ALA A 69 21.24 8.45 13.40
N GLY A 70 20.50 9.01 14.37
CA GLY A 70 20.15 10.43 14.45
C GLY A 70 18.87 10.84 13.70
N LEU A 71 18.06 9.86 13.26
CA LEU A 71 16.77 10.12 12.60
C LEU A 71 15.59 9.98 13.55
N SER A 72 14.66 10.91 13.44
CA SER A 72 13.44 10.95 14.24
C SER A 72 12.33 10.14 13.56
N ALA A 73 11.68 9.26 14.34
CA ALA A 73 10.54 8.47 13.87
C ALA A 73 9.22 9.17 14.21
N ALA A 74 8.30 9.21 13.23
CA ALA A 74 6.94 9.66 13.41
C ALA A 74 5.95 8.54 13.08
N PHE A 75 5.15 8.11 14.05
CA PHE A 75 4.27 6.95 13.92
C PHE A 75 2.85 7.34 13.56
N THR A 76 2.27 6.67 12.56
CA THR A 76 0.84 6.80 12.24
C THR A 76 -0.02 5.76 12.93
N GLY A 77 0.58 4.69 13.47
CA GLY A 77 -0.14 3.47 13.82
C GLY A 77 -0.57 2.68 12.58
N PRO A 78 -1.58 1.79 12.69
CA PRO A 78 -2.11 1.06 11.54
C PRO A 78 -2.53 2.02 10.42
N MET A 79 -1.99 1.82 9.22
CA MET A 79 -2.19 2.75 8.11
C MET A 79 -1.90 2.04 6.77
N PRO A 80 -2.75 2.18 5.73
CA PRO A 80 -2.51 1.54 4.45
C PRO A 80 -1.17 1.94 3.83
N THR A 81 -0.53 1.03 3.11
CA THR A 81 0.69 1.30 2.34
C THR A 81 0.59 2.56 1.47
N PRO A 82 -0.47 2.76 0.66
CA PRO A 82 -0.60 3.99 -0.15
C PRO A 82 -0.75 5.26 0.69
N ALA A 83 -1.27 5.17 1.91
CA ALA A 83 -1.38 6.31 2.80
C ALA A 83 -0.01 6.75 3.34
N ILE A 84 0.89 5.80 3.66
CA ILE A 84 2.26 6.14 4.06
C ILE A 84 3.03 6.78 2.91
N ALA A 85 2.90 6.27 1.68
CA ALA A 85 3.47 6.89 0.49
C ALA A 85 2.98 8.35 0.30
N TYR A 86 1.67 8.59 0.43
CA TYR A 86 1.09 9.93 0.35
C TYR A 86 1.55 10.85 1.49
N LEU A 87 1.43 10.41 2.74
CA LEU A 87 1.71 11.21 3.93
C LEU A 87 3.20 11.54 4.05
N THR A 88 4.11 10.69 3.58
CA THR A 88 5.55 10.97 3.51
C THR A 88 5.81 12.28 2.76
N ARG A 89 5.16 12.48 1.59
CA ARG A 89 5.25 13.73 0.83
C ARG A 89 4.65 14.91 1.59
N THR A 90 3.44 14.73 2.13
CA THR A 90 2.67 15.80 2.79
C THR A 90 3.35 16.30 4.07
N PHE A 91 3.99 15.42 4.83
CA PHE A 91 4.77 15.77 6.02
C PHE A 91 6.21 16.20 5.71
N ARG A 92 6.65 16.14 4.44
CA ARG A 92 8.05 16.41 4.03
C ARG A 92 9.04 15.55 4.81
N ALA A 93 8.67 14.30 5.04
CA ALA A 93 9.53 13.31 5.64
C ALA A 93 10.60 12.88 4.62
N GLU A 94 11.75 12.46 5.13
CA GLU A 94 12.88 11.98 4.33
C GLU A 94 12.56 10.64 3.66
N ALA A 95 11.83 9.80 4.38
CA ALA A 95 11.35 8.51 3.90
C ALA A 95 10.08 8.09 4.64
N GLY A 96 9.36 7.16 4.02
CA GLY A 96 8.28 6.39 4.64
C GLY A 96 8.69 4.94 4.81
N ILE A 97 8.31 4.33 5.93
CA ILE A 97 8.49 2.90 6.18
C ILE A 97 7.12 2.28 6.43
N VAL A 98 6.85 1.16 5.78
CA VAL A 98 5.66 0.35 6.05
C VAL A 98 6.09 -1.02 6.56
N ILE A 99 5.55 -1.39 7.73
CA ILE A 99 5.75 -2.71 8.33
C ILE A 99 4.55 -3.58 7.96
N SER A 100 4.70 -4.38 6.91
CA SER A 100 3.65 -5.25 6.41
C SER A 100 4.20 -6.35 5.47
N ALA A 101 3.49 -7.48 5.44
CA ALA A 101 3.63 -8.50 4.38
C ALA A 101 2.41 -8.56 3.44
N SER A 102 1.64 -7.47 3.32
CA SER A 102 0.47 -7.37 2.42
C SER A 102 -0.53 -8.50 2.69
N HIS A 103 -0.91 -9.24 1.66
CA HIS A 103 -1.85 -10.36 1.67
C HIS A 103 -1.35 -11.65 2.38
N ASN A 104 -0.12 -11.71 2.87
CA ASN A 104 0.40 -12.92 3.54
C ASN A 104 -0.36 -13.23 4.85
N PRO A 105 -0.33 -14.47 5.38
CA PRO A 105 -0.87 -14.80 6.69
C PRO A 105 -0.13 -14.10 7.85
N TYR A 106 -0.78 -13.90 9.00
CA TYR A 106 -0.29 -13.08 10.12
C TYR A 106 1.14 -13.38 10.62
N TYR A 107 1.61 -14.62 10.45
CA TYR A 107 2.94 -15.06 10.92
C TYR A 107 4.10 -14.61 10.02
N ASP A 108 3.80 -14.03 8.85
CA ASP A 108 4.77 -13.32 8.02
C ASP A 108 4.73 -11.82 8.32
N ASN A 109 5.84 -11.12 8.09
CA ASN A 109 5.87 -9.66 8.06
C ASN A 109 6.97 -9.18 7.09
N GLY A 110 7.06 -7.87 6.89
CA GLY A 110 8.04 -7.26 6.02
C GLY A 110 8.22 -5.77 6.29
N ILE A 111 9.20 -5.18 5.63
CA ILE A 111 9.58 -3.78 5.78
C ILE A 111 9.76 -3.21 4.36
N LYS A 112 8.89 -2.27 3.98
CA LYS A 112 8.92 -1.54 2.71
C LYS A 112 9.40 -0.11 2.96
N PHE A 113 10.18 0.45 2.05
CA PHE A 113 10.65 1.82 2.12
C PHE A 113 10.13 2.65 0.95
N PHE A 114 9.80 3.90 1.25
CA PHE A 114 9.39 4.93 0.31
C PHE A 114 10.34 6.12 0.42
N SER A 115 10.72 6.69 -0.71
CA SER A 115 11.47 7.93 -0.77
C SER A 115 10.63 9.13 -0.30
N ALA A 116 11.26 10.29 -0.11
CA ALA A 116 10.57 11.56 0.12
C ALA A 116 9.51 11.91 -0.95
N LYS A 117 9.59 11.30 -2.15
CA LYS A 117 8.61 11.45 -3.23
C LYS A 117 7.43 10.47 -3.14
N GLY A 118 7.37 9.63 -2.10
CA GLY A 118 6.33 8.61 -1.94
C GLY A 118 6.42 7.45 -2.93
N THR A 119 7.53 7.32 -3.66
CA THR A 119 7.80 6.18 -4.56
C THR A 119 8.72 5.17 -3.85
N LYS A 120 8.81 3.94 -4.37
CA LYS A 120 9.84 2.97 -3.93
C LYS A 120 11.24 3.62 -3.97
N LEU A 121 12.13 3.17 -3.08
CA LEU A 121 13.51 3.64 -3.06
C LEU A 121 14.22 3.30 -4.40
N PRO A 122 15.10 4.17 -4.89
CA PRO A 122 16.00 3.83 -5.99
C PRO A 122 16.90 2.66 -5.63
N ASP A 123 17.27 1.88 -6.65
CA ASP A 123 18.09 0.69 -6.51
C ASP A 123 19.43 1.00 -5.81
N GLU A 124 20.04 2.15 -6.11
CA GLU A 124 21.31 2.57 -5.54
C GLU A 124 21.20 2.87 -4.03
N ILE A 125 20.03 3.30 -3.56
CA ILE A 125 19.79 3.55 -2.14
C ILE A 125 19.58 2.23 -1.40
N GLU A 126 18.85 1.28 -1.98
CA GLU A 126 18.71 -0.07 -1.39
C GLU A 126 20.07 -0.76 -1.28
N GLU A 127 20.90 -0.67 -2.32
CA GLU A 127 22.28 -1.20 -2.31
C GLU A 127 23.16 -0.52 -1.26
N ALA A 128 23.05 0.79 -1.09
CA ALA A 128 23.75 1.52 -0.03
C ALA A 128 23.31 1.07 1.37
N ILE A 129 22.01 0.78 1.56
CA ILE A 129 21.49 0.23 2.83
C ILE A 129 22.03 -1.18 3.05
N GLU A 130 22.05 -2.05 2.04
CA GLU A 130 22.63 -3.39 2.15
C GLU A 130 24.12 -3.34 2.50
N ALA A 131 24.89 -2.45 1.87
CA ALA A 131 26.30 -2.25 2.19
C ALA A 131 26.50 -1.74 3.64
N MET A 132 25.60 -0.88 4.11
CA MET A 132 25.64 -0.36 5.48
C MET A 132 25.26 -1.42 6.52
N LEU A 133 24.38 -2.37 6.21
CA LEU A 133 24.03 -3.48 7.11
C LEU A 133 25.25 -4.31 7.54
N GLU A 134 26.25 -4.42 6.67
CA GLU A 134 27.48 -5.18 6.92
C GLU A 134 28.51 -4.40 7.78
N GLN A 135 28.28 -3.11 8.04
CA GLN A 135 29.13 -2.29 8.92
C GLN A 135 28.79 -2.52 10.40
N PRO A 136 29.72 -2.29 11.36
CA PRO A 136 29.38 -2.33 12.79
C PRO A 136 28.38 -1.22 13.16
N MET A 137 27.43 -1.52 14.04
CA MET A 137 26.47 -0.52 14.51
C MET A 137 27.16 0.44 15.49
N ASP A 138 26.98 1.74 15.27
CA ASP A 138 27.40 2.79 16.19
C ASP A 138 26.18 3.58 16.69
N CYS A 139 26.43 4.58 17.52
CA CYS A 139 25.41 5.52 17.97
C CYS A 139 25.93 6.93 17.79
N VAL A 140 25.07 7.84 17.31
CA VAL A 140 25.38 9.27 17.32
C VAL A 140 25.51 9.78 18.75
N GLU A 141 26.14 10.96 18.91
CA GLU A 141 26.22 11.63 20.20
C GLU A 141 24.82 11.83 20.81
N SER A 142 24.73 11.82 22.14
CA SER A 142 23.43 11.85 22.84
C SER A 142 22.55 13.04 22.46
N ALA A 143 23.15 14.18 22.11
CA ALA A 143 22.43 15.38 21.68
C ALA A 143 21.83 15.29 20.26
N GLU A 144 22.34 14.38 19.43
CA GLU A 144 21.91 14.15 18.04
C GLU A 144 20.95 12.96 17.89
N LEU A 145 20.61 12.27 18.99
CA LEU A 145 19.66 11.16 18.96
C LEU A 145 18.31 11.60 18.39
N GLY A 146 17.79 10.76 17.50
CA GLY A 146 16.46 10.94 16.92
C GLY A 146 15.36 10.87 17.97
N LYS A 147 14.28 11.63 17.76
CA LYS A 147 13.10 11.64 18.63
C LYS A 147 11.99 10.76 18.06
N ALA A 148 11.15 10.24 18.95
CA ALA A 148 9.94 9.53 18.60
C ALA A 148 8.70 10.42 18.79
N SER A 149 7.75 10.38 17.87
CA SER A 149 6.50 11.13 17.95
C SER A 149 5.34 10.35 17.32
N ARG A 150 4.09 10.68 17.69
CA ARG A 150 2.88 10.09 17.11
C ARG A 150 2.10 11.15 16.33
N ILE A 151 1.61 10.79 15.16
CA ILE A 151 0.75 11.61 14.31
C ILE A 151 -0.69 11.15 14.48
N ASN A 152 -1.44 11.84 15.32
CA ASN A 152 -2.80 11.43 15.69
C ASN A 152 -3.84 11.73 14.61
N ASP A 153 -3.57 12.66 13.69
CA ASP A 153 -4.49 13.10 12.64
C ASP A 153 -4.23 12.47 11.27
N ALA A 154 -3.31 11.49 11.18
CA ALA A 154 -2.91 10.85 9.93
C ALA A 154 -4.09 10.21 9.17
N ALA A 155 -4.97 9.51 9.90
CA ALA A 155 -6.17 8.88 9.33
C ALA A 155 -7.11 9.91 8.69
N GLY A 156 -7.44 10.98 9.42
CA GLY A 156 -8.31 12.04 8.91
C GLY A 156 -7.74 12.71 7.66
N ARG A 157 -6.43 13.00 7.63
CA ARG A 157 -5.76 13.57 6.45
C ARG A 157 -5.86 12.67 5.22
N TYR A 158 -5.69 11.36 5.41
CA TYR A 158 -5.76 10.41 4.30
C TYR A 158 -7.20 10.17 3.83
N ILE A 159 -8.17 10.11 4.75
CA ILE A 159 -9.60 10.05 4.43
C ILE A 159 -10.01 11.26 3.58
N GLU A 160 -9.62 12.47 3.99
CA GLU A 160 -9.88 13.70 3.23
C GLU A 160 -9.20 13.68 1.85
N PHE A 161 -7.98 13.17 1.74
CA PHE A 161 -7.32 12.98 0.45
C PHE A 161 -8.12 12.05 -0.46
N CYS A 162 -8.54 10.88 0.03
CA CYS A 162 -9.35 9.93 -0.74
C CYS A 162 -10.67 10.56 -1.21
N LYS A 163 -11.39 11.25 -0.31
CA LYS A 163 -12.62 11.97 -0.66
C LYS A 163 -12.37 13.08 -1.68
N GLY A 164 -11.26 13.82 -1.57
CA GLY A 164 -10.88 14.87 -2.51
C GLY A 164 -10.59 14.38 -3.94
N THR A 165 -10.42 13.07 -4.14
CA THR A 165 -10.32 12.48 -5.48
C THR A 165 -11.68 12.19 -6.13
N PHE A 166 -12.76 12.22 -5.35
CA PHE A 166 -14.13 12.04 -5.82
C PHE A 166 -14.70 13.38 -6.33
N PRO A 167 -15.49 13.39 -7.43
CA PRO A 167 -16.06 14.63 -7.94
C PRO A 167 -16.95 15.33 -6.91
N ALA A 168 -16.65 16.58 -6.56
CA ALA A 168 -17.31 17.31 -5.47
C ALA A 168 -18.83 17.56 -5.63
N HIS A 169 -19.37 17.37 -6.83
CA HIS A 169 -20.81 17.50 -7.11
C HIS A 169 -21.56 16.16 -7.05
N LEU A 170 -20.85 15.06 -6.78
CA LEU A 170 -21.41 13.73 -6.61
C LEU A 170 -21.28 13.31 -5.15
N GLY A 171 -22.19 12.44 -4.73
CA GLY A 171 -22.09 11.69 -3.49
C GLY A 171 -22.47 10.23 -3.74
N LEU A 172 -22.45 9.44 -2.68
CA LEU A 172 -22.83 8.02 -2.68
C LEU A 172 -24.16 7.79 -1.96
N GLU A 173 -24.98 8.82 -1.77
CA GLU A 173 -26.31 8.68 -1.19
C GLU A 173 -27.16 7.69 -1.99
N GLY A 174 -27.82 6.78 -1.28
CA GLY A 174 -28.64 5.73 -1.89
C GLY A 174 -27.86 4.50 -2.35
N TYR A 175 -26.53 4.50 -2.28
CA TYR A 175 -25.72 3.30 -2.50
C TYR A 175 -25.47 2.56 -1.18
N LYS A 176 -25.62 1.24 -1.23
CA LYS A 176 -25.24 0.31 -0.18
C LYS A 176 -23.97 -0.44 -0.57
N ILE A 177 -22.93 -0.30 0.24
CA ILE A 177 -21.59 -0.82 -0.03
C ILE A 177 -21.18 -1.78 1.09
N VAL A 178 -20.80 -3.01 0.74
CA VAL A 178 -20.13 -3.91 1.68
C VAL A 178 -18.62 -3.71 1.56
N VAL A 179 -17.94 -3.44 2.66
CA VAL A 179 -16.49 -3.21 2.69
C VAL A 179 -15.83 -4.30 3.53
N ASP A 180 -14.95 -5.08 2.90
CA ASP A 180 -14.07 -6.05 3.55
C ASP A 180 -12.66 -5.46 3.69
N CYS A 181 -12.23 -5.22 4.92
CA CYS A 181 -10.91 -4.65 5.21
C CYS A 181 -9.85 -5.70 5.56
N ALA A 182 -10.11 -7.00 5.40
CA ALA A 182 -9.19 -8.10 5.67
C ALA A 182 -8.65 -8.17 7.11
N ASN A 183 -9.31 -7.52 8.07
CA ASN A 183 -8.78 -7.17 9.39
C ASN A 183 -7.40 -6.50 9.30
N GLY A 184 -7.15 -5.76 8.22
CA GLY A 184 -5.88 -5.15 7.85
C GLY A 184 -5.88 -3.64 8.07
N ALA A 185 -4.94 -2.95 7.43
CA ALA A 185 -4.65 -1.54 7.66
C ALA A 185 -5.81 -0.58 7.27
N THR A 186 -6.74 -1.01 6.42
CA THR A 186 -7.86 -0.20 5.94
C THR A 186 -9.07 -0.19 6.87
N TYR A 187 -9.07 -0.95 7.98
CA TYR A 187 -10.25 -1.19 8.82
C TYR A 187 -10.97 0.06 9.34
N HIS A 188 -10.22 1.14 9.60
CA HIS A 188 -10.74 2.42 10.09
C HIS A 188 -10.64 3.54 9.05
N ILE A 189 -10.22 3.20 7.82
CA ILE A 189 -10.02 4.15 6.71
C ILE A 189 -11.12 3.94 5.66
N ALA A 190 -11.17 2.75 5.05
CA ALA A 190 -12.04 2.50 3.91
C ALA A 190 -13.53 2.68 4.25
N PRO A 191 -14.07 2.14 5.37
CA PRO A 191 -15.47 2.36 5.71
C PRO A 191 -15.81 3.85 5.91
N ASN A 192 -14.89 4.61 6.52
CA ASN A 192 -15.09 6.03 6.79
C ASN A 192 -15.09 6.87 5.51
N VAL A 193 -14.22 6.56 4.54
CA VAL A 193 -14.23 7.23 3.22
C VAL A 193 -15.61 7.12 2.58
N PHE A 194 -16.19 5.91 2.50
CA PHE A 194 -17.48 5.71 1.84
C PHE A 194 -18.65 6.30 2.64
N ARG A 195 -18.61 6.17 3.97
CA ARG A 195 -19.64 6.72 4.87
C ARG A 195 -19.69 8.25 4.81
N GLU A 196 -18.53 8.90 4.79
CA GLU A 196 -18.43 10.36 4.68
C GLU A 196 -18.80 10.89 3.29
N LEU A 197 -18.78 10.03 2.26
CA LEU A 197 -19.34 10.32 0.93
C LEU A 197 -20.85 10.04 0.84
N GLY A 198 -21.50 9.59 1.92
CA GLY A 198 -22.96 9.42 1.99
C GLY A 198 -23.49 7.99 1.77
N ALA A 199 -22.62 7.00 1.59
CA ALA A 199 -23.04 5.60 1.38
C ALA A 199 -23.57 4.94 2.67
N GLU A 200 -24.50 4.00 2.53
CA GLU A 200 -24.78 2.99 3.56
C GLU A 200 -23.66 1.95 3.55
N VAL A 201 -22.85 1.90 4.61
CA VAL A 201 -21.66 1.02 4.68
C VAL A 201 -21.92 -0.15 5.61
N ILE A 202 -21.71 -1.36 5.09
CA ILE A 202 -21.73 -2.62 5.84
C ILE A 202 -20.30 -3.14 5.91
N GLU A 203 -19.77 -3.26 7.12
CA GLU A 203 -18.38 -3.64 7.34
C GLU A 203 -18.24 -5.14 7.62
N ILE A 204 -17.21 -5.74 7.01
CA ILE A 204 -16.68 -7.06 7.40
C ILE A 204 -15.16 -6.98 7.48
N GLY A 205 -14.54 -7.83 8.30
CA GLY A 205 -13.08 -7.81 8.46
C GLY A 205 -12.56 -6.46 8.99
N THR A 206 -13.27 -5.83 9.94
CA THR A 206 -12.87 -4.55 10.54
C THR A 206 -12.54 -4.62 12.04
N ASP A 207 -12.37 -5.83 12.59
CA ASP A 207 -12.06 -6.07 14.01
C ASP A 207 -10.70 -6.78 14.17
N PRO A 208 -9.58 -6.09 13.90
CA PRO A 208 -8.26 -6.69 13.98
C PRO A 208 -7.86 -7.05 15.41
N ASN A 209 -7.39 -8.28 15.60
CA ASN A 209 -6.90 -8.78 16.90
C ASN A 209 -5.39 -9.09 16.92
N GLY A 210 -4.67 -8.75 15.84
CA GLY A 210 -3.25 -9.04 15.68
C GLY A 210 -2.93 -10.34 14.94
N LEU A 211 -3.90 -11.26 14.83
CA LEU A 211 -3.72 -12.61 14.30
C LEU A 211 -4.67 -12.96 13.13
N ASN A 212 -5.78 -12.24 13.00
CA ASN A 212 -6.85 -12.52 12.02
C ASN A 212 -6.71 -11.79 10.68
N ILE A 213 -5.58 -11.12 10.42
CA ILE A 213 -5.34 -10.44 9.14
C ILE A 213 -5.35 -11.45 7.98
N ASN A 214 -6.09 -11.13 6.91
CA ASN A 214 -6.29 -11.97 5.72
C ASN A 214 -6.88 -13.37 6.00
N GLU A 215 -7.35 -13.66 7.21
CA GLU A 215 -7.89 -14.97 7.54
C GLU A 215 -9.31 -15.11 6.96
N LYS A 216 -9.42 -15.81 5.81
CA LYS A 216 -10.70 -16.08 5.12
C LYS A 216 -11.53 -14.81 4.84
N CYS A 217 -10.83 -13.73 4.54
CA CYS A 217 -11.39 -12.42 4.24
C CYS A 217 -10.46 -11.65 3.31
N GLY A 218 -10.92 -10.47 2.89
CA GLY A 218 -10.16 -9.55 2.09
C GLY A 218 -10.03 -9.97 0.63
N ALA A 219 -9.17 -9.27 -0.09
CA ALA A 219 -9.10 -9.35 -1.54
C ALA A 219 -8.79 -10.79 -2.02
N THR A 220 -7.99 -11.55 -1.25
CA THR A 220 -7.61 -12.93 -1.56
C THR A 220 -8.71 -13.98 -1.34
N ASP A 221 -9.68 -13.70 -0.47
CA ASP A 221 -10.84 -14.58 -0.22
C ASP A 221 -12.11 -13.75 -0.08
N VAL A 222 -12.79 -13.55 -1.22
CA VAL A 222 -14.02 -12.77 -1.31
C VAL A 222 -15.28 -13.56 -0.97
N THR A 223 -15.17 -14.80 -0.50
CA THR A 223 -16.33 -15.67 -0.27
C THR A 223 -17.33 -15.04 0.71
N ALA A 224 -16.83 -14.49 1.82
CA ALA A 224 -17.64 -13.80 2.81
C ALA A 224 -18.27 -12.51 2.25
N LEU A 225 -17.51 -11.75 1.45
CA LEU A 225 -17.98 -10.56 0.78
C LEU A 225 -19.13 -10.87 -0.20
N GLN A 226 -18.97 -11.89 -1.04
CA GLN A 226 -20.01 -12.32 -2.00
C GLN A 226 -21.31 -12.69 -1.29
N ALA A 227 -21.21 -13.51 -0.24
CA ALA A 227 -22.37 -13.89 0.56
C ALA A 227 -23.05 -12.66 1.18
N LYS A 228 -22.28 -11.73 1.77
CA LYS A 228 -22.80 -10.54 2.42
C LYS A 228 -23.46 -9.56 1.44
N VAL A 229 -22.90 -9.38 0.24
CA VAL A 229 -23.48 -8.54 -0.83
C VAL A 229 -24.86 -9.05 -1.22
N VAL A 230 -25.00 -10.35 -1.48
CA VAL A 230 -26.30 -10.95 -1.86
C VAL A 230 -27.30 -10.93 -0.70
N GLU A 231 -26.85 -11.27 0.51
CA GLU A 231 -27.67 -11.26 1.74
C GLU A 231 -28.29 -9.88 2.00
N THR A 232 -27.49 -8.82 1.83
CA THR A 232 -27.88 -7.45 2.19
C THR A 232 -28.44 -6.65 1.01
N LYS A 233 -28.43 -7.26 -0.19
CA LYS A 233 -28.76 -6.63 -1.47
C LYS A 233 -27.98 -5.34 -1.68
N ALA A 234 -26.68 -5.41 -1.43
CA ALA A 234 -25.76 -4.28 -1.65
C ALA A 234 -25.51 -4.07 -3.14
N ASP A 235 -25.23 -2.83 -3.52
CA ASP A 235 -24.96 -2.45 -4.92
C ASP A 235 -23.57 -2.91 -5.36
N VAL A 236 -22.62 -2.94 -4.42
CA VAL A 236 -21.24 -3.35 -4.64
C VAL A 236 -20.58 -3.84 -3.36
N GLY A 237 -19.68 -4.81 -3.50
CA GLY A 237 -18.73 -5.22 -2.47
C GLY A 237 -17.31 -4.81 -2.83
N LEU A 238 -16.55 -4.31 -1.87
CA LEU A 238 -15.16 -3.90 -2.00
C LEU A 238 -14.29 -4.66 -0.99
N ALA A 239 -13.36 -5.48 -1.46
CA ALA A 239 -12.43 -6.20 -0.60
C ALA A 239 -11.00 -5.68 -0.77
N TYR A 240 -10.43 -5.18 0.31
CA TYR A 240 -9.02 -4.79 0.42
C TYR A 240 -8.18 -5.95 0.93
N ASP A 241 -6.86 -5.88 0.76
CA ASP A 241 -5.94 -6.81 1.42
C ASP A 241 -5.34 -6.19 2.70
N GLY A 242 -4.45 -6.94 3.35
CA GLY A 242 -3.89 -6.62 4.66
C GLY A 242 -3.27 -5.22 4.78
N ASP A 243 -2.66 -4.67 3.73
CA ASP A 243 -2.09 -3.31 3.75
C ASP A 243 -2.77 -2.32 2.80
N GLY A 244 -3.84 -2.73 2.14
CA GLY A 244 -4.70 -1.84 1.35
C GLY A 244 -4.05 -1.33 0.08
N ASP A 245 -3.05 -2.03 -0.47
CA ASP A 245 -2.51 -1.75 -1.81
C ASP A 245 -3.30 -2.47 -2.92
N ARG A 246 -4.22 -3.36 -2.53
CA ARG A 246 -5.07 -4.14 -3.43
C ARG A 246 -6.54 -3.93 -3.20
N ILE A 247 -7.29 -4.17 -4.28
CA ILE A 247 -8.75 -4.21 -4.26
C ILE A 247 -9.28 -5.32 -5.16
N MET A 248 -10.31 -6.00 -4.67
CA MET A 248 -11.18 -6.89 -5.42
C MET A 248 -12.62 -6.39 -5.29
N MET A 249 -13.40 -6.47 -6.36
CA MET A 249 -14.79 -6.02 -6.33
C MET A 249 -15.74 -7.21 -6.45
N VAL A 250 -16.96 -7.02 -5.96
CA VAL A 250 -18.09 -7.94 -6.13
C VAL A 250 -19.29 -7.13 -6.61
N ASP A 251 -19.95 -7.56 -7.68
CA ASP A 251 -21.16 -6.90 -8.18
C ASP A 251 -22.40 -7.26 -7.32
N HIS A 252 -23.51 -6.55 -7.54
CA HIS A 252 -24.80 -6.78 -6.87
C HIS A 252 -25.37 -8.20 -7.01
N LEU A 253 -24.88 -9.02 -7.95
CA LEU A 253 -25.28 -10.42 -8.12
C LEU A 253 -24.35 -11.40 -7.39
N GLY A 254 -23.31 -10.89 -6.73
CA GLY A 254 -22.29 -11.69 -6.06
C GLY A 254 -21.18 -12.18 -6.99
N ASN A 255 -21.06 -11.68 -8.22
CA ASN A 255 -19.96 -12.06 -9.10
C ASN A 255 -18.68 -11.29 -8.76
N LYS A 256 -17.55 -11.99 -8.76
CA LYS A 256 -16.23 -11.37 -8.62
C LYS A 256 -15.92 -10.50 -9.84
N VAL A 257 -15.41 -9.31 -9.57
CA VAL A 257 -14.92 -8.34 -10.55
C VAL A 257 -13.43 -8.13 -10.28
N ASP A 258 -12.59 -8.70 -11.13
CA ASP A 258 -11.13 -8.73 -10.95
C ASP A 258 -10.41 -7.46 -11.44
N GLY A 259 -9.09 -7.40 -11.24
CA GLY A 259 -8.27 -6.23 -11.56
C GLY A 259 -8.33 -5.86 -13.05
N ASP A 260 -8.44 -6.83 -13.96
CA ASP A 260 -8.59 -6.53 -15.40
C ASP A 260 -9.95 -5.86 -15.68
N GLN A 261 -11.03 -6.36 -15.06
CA GLN A 261 -12.37 -5.78 -15.21
C GLN A 261 -12.47 -4.38 -14.57
N ILE A 262 -11.87 -4.19 -13.39
CA ILE A 262 -11.78 -2.89 -12.72
C ILE A 262 -11.01 -1.90 -13.61
N LEU A 263 -9.87 -2.31 -14.15
CA LEU A 263 -9.04 -1.50 -15.02
C LEU A 263 -9.79 -1.08 -16.29
N PHE A 264 -10.57 -1.99 -16.89
CA PHE A 264 -11.44 -1.67 -18.03
C PHE A 264 -12.53 -0.66 -17.67
N ILE A 265 -13.21 -0.82 -16.53
CA ILE A 265 -14.26 0.09 -16.07
C ILE A 265 -13.70 1.51 -15.95
N ILE A 266 -12.52 1.66 -15.33
CA ILE A 266 -11.90 2.96 -15.11
C ILE A 266 -11.37 3.54 -16.42
N ALA A 267 -10.74 2.74 -17.28
CA ALA A 267 -10.29 3.19 -18.61
C ALA A 267 -11.44 3.72 -19.46
N ARG A 268 -12.57 3.00 -19.47
CA ARG A 268 -13.77 3.40 -20.21
C ARG A 268 -14.36 4.70 -19.68
N GLU A 269 -14.41 4.88 -18.36
CA GLU A 269 -14.91 6.11 -17.75
C GLU A 269 -13.98 7.31 -17.99
N ALA A 270 -12.66 7.10 -17.84
CA ALA A 270 -11.67 8.11 -18.15
C ALA A 270 -11.73 8.53 -19.62
N LEU A 271 -11.96 7.59 -20.54
CA LEU A 271 -12.17 7.91 -21.95
C LEU A 271 -13.45 8.72 -22.16
N ARG A 272 -14.57 8.29 -21.57
CA ARG A 272 -15.88 8.96 -21.69
C ARG A 272 -15.85 10.39 -21.15
N SER A 273 -15.12 10.62 -20.07
CA SER A 273 -14.97 11.94 -19.43
C SER A 273 -13.85 12.80 -20.02
N GLY A 274 -13.12 12.30 -21.02
CA GLY A 274 -11.98 13.00 -21.64
C GLY A 274 -10.76 13.14 -20.72
N GLN A 275 -10.68 12.35 -19.64
CA GLN A 275 -9.60 12.38 -18.66
C GLN A 275 -8.52 11.31 -18.89
N LEU A 276 -8.75 10.36 -19.81
CA LEU A 276 -7.77 9.32 -20.13
C LEU A 276 -6.54 9.94 -20.80
N LYS A 277 -5.40 9.85 -20.12
CA LYS A 277 -4.10 10.25 -20.69
C LYS A 277 -3.35 9.03 -21.21
N GLY A 278 -3.30 8.90 -22.54
CA GLY A 278 -2.59 7.83 -23.22
C GLY A 278 -3.38 6.51 -23.24
N GLY A 279 -2.78 5.45 -22.71
CA GLY A 279 -3.33 4.10 -22.72
C GLY A 279 -3.36 3.44 -21.34
N VAL A 280 -3.46 2.11 -21.35
CA VAL A 280 -3.55 1.27 -20.16
C VAL A 280 -2.36 0.30 -20.12
N VAL A 281 -1.68 0.20 -18.98
CA VAL A 281 -0.65 -0.80 -18.75
C VAL A 281 -1.20 -1.96 -17.93
N GLY A 282 -1.18 -3.17 -18.49
CA GLY A 282 -1.42 -4.43 -17.77
C GLY A 282 -0.13 -5.24 -17.64
N THR A 283 -0.24 -6.51 -17.25
CA THR A 283 0.91 -7.44 -17.22
C THR A 283 0.77 -8.57 -18.25
N LEU A 284 1.79 -9.41 -18.36
CA LEU A 284 1.72 -10.67 -19.11
C LEU A 284 0.57 -11.58 -18.63
N MET A 285 0.06 -11.38 -17.41
CA MET A 285 -1.06 -12.16 -16.84
C MET A 285 -2.45 -11.59 -17.17
N SER A 286 -2.53 -10.36 -17.68
CA SER A 286 -3.82 -9.75 -18.04
C SER A 286 -4.54 -10.55 -19.12
N ASN A 287 -5.84 -10.73 -18.97
CA ASN A 287 -6.66 -11.51 -19.88
C ASN A 287 -6.64 -10.90 -21.30
N MET A 288 -6.65 -11.74 -22.34
CA MET A 288 -6.74 -11.27 -23.73
C MET A 288 -8.03 -10.49 -24.00
N SER A 289 -9.12 -10.80 -23.30
CA SER A 289 -10.39 -10.08 -23.43
C SER A 289 -10.28 -8.59 -23.03
N LEU A 290 -9.45 -8.25 -22.04
CA LEU A 290 -9.17 -6.85 -21.67
C LEU A 290 -8.53 -6.10 -22.84
N GLU A 291 -7.51 -6.69 -23.44
CA GLU A 291 -6.79 -6.11 -24.58
C GLU A 291 -7.72 -5.91 -25.80
N ILE A 292 -8.56 -6.91 -26.10
CA ILE A 292 -9.57 -6.80 -27.17
C ILE A 292 -10.56 -5.68 -26.86
N ALA A 293 -11.09 -5.63 -25.62
CA ALA A 293 -12.08 -4.63 -25.22
C ALA A 293 -11.51 -3.19 -25.27
N LEU A 294 -10.27 -2.98 -24.81
CA LEU A 294 -9.58 -1.69 -24.92
C LEU A 294 -9.33 -1.30 -26.38
N LYS A 295 -8.92 -2.26 -27.22
CA LYS A 295 -8.71 -2.03 -28.65
C LYS A 295 -10.00 -1.61 -29.35
N MET A 296 -11.15 -2.18 -28.99
CA MET A 296 -12.46 -1.77 -29.50
C MET A 296 -12.83 -0.32 -29.12
N LEU A 297 -12.31 0.18 -28.00
CA LEU A 297 -12.45 1.59 -27.58
C LEU A 297 -11.37 2.51 -28.16
N GLY A 298 -10.44 1.99 -28.97
CA GLY A 298 -9.30 2.74 -29.49
C GLY A 298 -8.26 3.10 -28.43
N VAL A 299 -8.28 2.43 -27.27
CA VAL A 299 -7.35 2.68 -26.16
C VAL A 299 -6.11 1.80 -26.32
N PRO A 300 -4.89 2.38 -26.38
CA PRO A 300 -3.66 1.62 -26.43
C PRO A 300 -3.48 0.76 -25.17
N PHE A 301 -2.94 -0.45 -25.32
CA PHE A 301 -2.66 -1.36 -24.22
C PHE A 301 -1.22 -1.87 -24.30
N LEU A 302 -0.52 -1.86 -23.16
CA LEU A 302 0.84 -2.40 -23.04
C LEU A 302 0.88 -3.49 -21.96
N ARG A 303 1.70 -4.51 -22.18
CA ARG A 303 1.96 -5.58 -21.21
C ARG A 303 3.35 -5.42 -20.60
N ALA A 304 3.40 -5.22 -19.29
CA ALA A 304 4.61 -5.27 -18.48
C ALA A 304 4.96 -6.72 -18.08
N ASN A 305 6.20 -6.94 -17.64
CA ASN A 305 6.52 -8.13 -16.85
C ASN A 305 5.66 -8.18 -15.58
N VAL A 306 5.55 -9.36 -14.97
CA VAL A 306 4.75 -9.54 -13.75
C VAL A 306 5.40 -8.78 -12.60
N GLY A 307 4.63 -7.92 -11.93
CA GLY A 307 5.11 -7.08 -10.84
C GLY A 307 4.81 -5.60 -11.03
N ASP A 308 4.36 -5.04 -9.92
CA ASP A 308 3.88 -3.69 -9.69
C ASP A 308 4.88 -2.62 -10.18
N ARG A 309 6.18 -2.86 -9.95
CA ARG A 309 7.31 -2.06 -10.44
C ARG A 309 7.34 -1.93 -11.96
N TYR A 310 7.18 -3.03 -12.70
CA TYR A 310 7.26 -3.02 -14.17
C TYR A 310 6.06 -2.33 -14.81
N VAL A 311 4.89 -2.40 -14.16
CA VAL A 311 3.71 -1.64 -14.58
C VAL A 311 3.99 -0.15 -14.45
N LEU A 312 4.49 0.28 -13.29
CA LEU A 312 4.82 1.69 -13.03
C LEU A 312 5.92 2.22 -13.96
N GLU A 313 6.99 1.45 -14.18
CA GLU A 313 8.08 1.81 -15.12
C GLU A 313 7.51 2.08 -16.53
N LYS A 314 6.68 1.19 -17.06
CA LYS A 314 6.03 1.40 -18.37
C LYS A 314 5.08 2.59 -18.40
N MET A 315 4.36 2.84 -17.30
CA MET A 315 3.48 4.02 -17.21
C MET A 315 4.31 5.30 -17.30
N VAL A 316 5.43 5.38 -16.59
CA VAL A 316 6.34 6.53 -16.61
C VAL A 316 6.99 6.71 -17.98
N GLU A 317 7.50 5.63 -18.59
CA GLU A 317 8.12 5.65 -19.93
C GLU A 317 7.19 6.21 -21.01
N ASN A 318 5.89 5.97 -20.88
CA ASN A 318 4.88 6.37 -21.87
C ASN A 318 4.08 7.61 -21.46
N ASP A 319 4.35 8.19 -20.29
CA ASP A 319 3.58 9.29 -19.70
C ASP A 319 2.07 8.97 -19.57
N TRP A 320 1.77 7.71 -19.21
CA TRP A 320 0.42 7.19 -18.99
C TRP A 320 0.07 7.21 -17.51
N THR A 321 -1.22 7.36 -17.21
CA THR A 321 -1.71 7.51 -15.82
C THR A 321 -2.43 6.30 -15.28
N LEU A 322 -2.63 5.28 -16.11
CA LEU A 322 -3.49 4.15 -15.83
C LEU A 322 -2.78 2.81 -16.02
N GLY A 323 -2.71 2.01 -14.97
CA GLY A 323 -2.23 0.65 -15.05
C GLY A 323 -2.61 -0.20 -13.85
N GLY A 324 -2.46 -1.52 -14.00
CA GLY A 324 -2.70 -2.45 -12.92
C GLY A 324 -2.42 -3.89 -13.31
N GLU A 325 -2.59 -4.81 -12.37
CA GLU A 325 -2.44 -6.24 -12.64
C GLU A 325 -3.78 -6.96 -12.49
N LYS A 326 -3.94 -8.06 -13.24
CA LYS A 326 -5.13 -8.92 -13.19
C LYS A 326 -5.57 -9.24 -11.78
N PHE A 327 -4.59 -9.57 -10.95
CA PHE A 327 -4.88 -9.94 -9.61
C PHE A 327 -4.91 -8.72 -8.69
N TRP A 328 -4.02 -7.75 -8.80
CA TRP A 328 -3.68 -6.91 -7.66
C TRP A 328 -3.03 -5.59 -8.11
N THR A 329 -3.49 -4.47 -7.55
CA THR A 329 -2.92 -3.12 -7.67
C THR A 329 -3.38 -2.28 -8.87
N TYR A 330 -3.85 -1.08 -8.57
CA TYR A 330 -4.25 -0.05 -9.52
C TYR A 330 -3.42 1.22 -9.28
N TYR A 331 -2.83 1.76 -10.33
CA TYR A 331 -2.02 2.97 -10.27
C TYR A 331 -2.76 4.12 -10.92
N HIS A 332 -3.01 5.17 -10.13
CA HIS A 332 -3.32 6.49 -10.65
C HIS A 332 -2.17 7.43 -10.28
N CYS A 333 -1.33 7.78 -11.26
CA CYS A 333 -0.35 8.83 -11.05
C CYS A 333 -1.07 10.18 -11.05
N ARG A 334 -1.25 10.77 -9.86
CA ARG A 334 -1.39 12.22 -9.68
C ARG A 334 -0.45 12.72 -8.58
#